data_AF-A0A966QHZ7-F1
#
_entry.id   AF-A0A966QHZ7-F1
#
_cell.length_a   1.000
_cell.length_b   1.000
_cell.length_c   1.000
_cell.angle_alpha   90.00
_cell.angle_beta   90.00
_cell.angle_gamma   90.00
#
_symmetry.space_group_name_H-M   'P 1'
#
loop_
_entity.id
_entity.type
_entity.pdbx_description
1 polymer ?
#
loop_
_entity_poly.entity_id
_entity_poly.type
_entity_poly.pdbx_seq_one_letter_code
_entity_poly.pdbx_strand_id
1 'polypeptide(L)'
;MNRNRRIFISIVFGIVLVVLIILGSTGKSKNDGKEPEKGSQSVQKEDAIKNKNPVLYDLPYENSHFKIEYVLLNNKDIQYSITLYGILNRPEQYSSYVEQIKQYKQEALTFLSNSGVDTTKANIKYSPDNIQ
;
A
#
# COMPACT_ATOMS: atom_id res chain seq x y z
N MET A 1 -30.72 33.88 0.30
CA MET A 1 -31.41 32.58 0.11
C MET A 1 -31.12 32.10 -1.31
N ASN A 2 -30.02 31.38 -1.51
CA ASN A 2 -29.45 31.10 -2.83
C ASN A 2 -30.07 29.86 -3.48
N ARG A 3 -30.63 30.10 -4.67
CA ARG A 3 -31.21 29.12 -5.59
C ARG A 3 -30.09 28.39 -6.31
N ASN A 4 -29.85 27.12 -5.98
CA ASN A 4 -29.04 26.18 -6.77
C ASN A 4 -29.48 24.74 -6.47
N ARG A 5 -30.51 24.27 -7.17
CA ARG A 5 -30.83 22.84 -7.33
C ARG A 5 -30.72 22.55 -8.83
N ARG A 6 -29.53 22.14 -9.26
CA ARG A 6 -29.18 20.74 -9.58
C ARG A 6 -30.11 20.16 -10.64
N ILE A 7 -29.66 20.38 -11.88
CA ILE A 7 -30.04 19.66 -13.09
C ILE A 7 -29.67 18.19 -12.86
N PHE A 8 -30.66 17.34 -12.57
CA PHE A 8 -30.50 15.89 -12.57
C PHE A 8 -30.63 15.41 -14.01
N ILE A 9 -29.48 15.04 -14.56
CA ILE A 9 -29.32 14.53 -15.92
C ILE A 9 -29.96 13.14 -16.02
N SER A 10 -30.97 13.06 -16.88
CA SER A 10 -31.64 11.85 -17.36
C SER A 10 -30.68 10.94 -18.13
N ILE A 11 -30.23 9.84 -17.54
CA ILE A 11 -29.68 8.68 -18.28
C ILE A 11 -30.07 7.40 -17.54
N VAL A 12 -31.33 6.96 -17.70
CA VAL A 12 -31.77 5.60 -17.35
C VAL A 12 -32.52 5.05 -18.55
N PHE A 13 -31.79 4.81 -19.64
CA PHE A 13 -32.27 4.08 -20.80
C PHE A 13 -31.09 3.27 -21.34
N GLY A 14 -31.21 1.93 -21.32
CA GLY A 14 -30.32 1.08 -22.12
C GLY A 14 -29.64 -0.11 -21.45
N ILE A 15 -30.24 -0.78 -20.46
CA ILE A 15 -29.78 -2.14 -20.06
C ILE A 15 -31.00 -3.06 -19.92
N VAL A 16 -31.81 -3.13 -20.97
CA VAL A 16 -32.83 -4.17 -21.16
C VAL A 16 -32.68 -4.66 -22.60
N LEU A 17 -31.67 -5.48 -22.91
CA LEU A 17 -31.71 -6.33 -24.13
C LEU A 17 -30.62 -7.42 -24.30
N VAL A 18 -29.80 -7.80 -23.32
CA VAL A 18 -28.74 -8.82 -23.60
C VAL A 18 -28.55 -9.83 -22.47
N VAL A 19 -29.61 -10.57 -22.10
CA VAL A 19 -29.48 -11.72 -21.16
C VAL A 19 -30.08 -13.02 -21.74
N LEU A 20 -30.40 -13.08 -23.04
CA LEU A 20 -31.11 -14.23 -23.64
C LEU A 20 -30.34 -15.01 -24.72
N ILE A 21 -29.00 -14.98 -24.75
CA ILE A 21 -28.24 -15.81 -25.71
C ILE A 21 -26.91 -16.31 -25.12
N ILE A 22 -26.90 -17.07 -24.02
CA ILE A 22 -25.79 -18.03 -23.76
C ILE A 22 -26.34 -19.26 -23.00
N LEU A 23 -27.27 -19.97 -23.64
CA LEU A 23 -27.61 -21.36 -23.33
C LEU A 23 -27.31 -22.15 -24.61
N GLY A 24 -26.22 -22.91 -24.61
CA GLY A 24 -25.95 -23.89 -25.67
C GLY A 24 -24.54 -23.83 -26.26
N SER A 25 -23.59 -24.50 -25.63
CA SER A 25 -22.58 -25.29 -26.34
C SER A 25 -21.82 -26.18 -25.36
N THR A 26 -22.32 -27.41 -25.22
CA THR A 26 -21.55 -28.56 -24.76
C THR A 26 -20.50 -28.90 -25.81
N GLY A 27 -19.28 -28.40 -25.63
CA GLY A 27 -18.12 -28.70 -26.45
C GLY A 27 -17.08 -29.48 -25.65
N LYS A 28 -17.01 -30.79 -25.90
CA LYS A 28 -15.98 -31.72 -25.43
C LYS A 28 -14.60 -31.21 -25.87
N SER A 29 -13.76 -30.75 -24.94
CA SER A 29 -12.40 -30.30 -25.21
C SER A 29 -11.39 -31.16 -24.45
N LYS A 30 -10.74 -32.07 -25.19
CA LYS A 30 -9.39 -32.56 -24.88
C LYS A 30 -8.44 -31.51 -25.46
N ASN A 31 -7.66 -30.83 -24.62
CA ASN A 31 -6.42 -30.15 -25.03
C ASN A 31 -5.58 -29.85 -23.78
N ASP A 32 -4.50 -30.61 -23.67
CA ASP A 32 -3.15 -30.24 -23.29
C ASP A 32 -2.98 -29.14 -22.24
N GLY A 33 -2.49 -29.57 -21.08
CA GLY A 33 -1.92 -28.71 -20.06
C GLY A 33 -0.79 -27.86 -20.64
N LYS A 34 -1.12 -26.59 -20.89
CA LYS A 34 -0.16 -25.50 -20.78
C LYS A 34 -0.57 -24.67 -19.57
N GLU A 35 0.19 -24.84 -18.49
CA GLU A 35 0.19 -23.89 -17.39
C GLU A 35 0.42 -22.48 -17.95
N PRO A 36 -0.38 -21.49 -17.58
CA PRO A 36 -0.07 -20.11 -17.91
C PRO A 36 1.13 -19.66 -17.07
N GLU A 37 2.29 -19.50 -17.71
CA GLU A 37 3.47 -18.80 -17.20
C GLU A 37 3.12 -17.35 -16.81
N LYS A 38 2.61 -17.15 -15.60
CA LYS A 38 2.31 -15.83 -15.02
C LYS A 38 3.45 -15.30 -14.12
N GLY A 39 4.62 -15.95 -14.14
CA GLY A 39 5.71 -15.72 -13.19
C GLY A 39 6.87 -14.82 -13.65
N SER A 40 7.00 -14.52 -14.95
CA SER A 40 8.24 -13.89 -15.47
C SER A 40 8.22 -12.35 -15.47
N GLN A 41 7.03 -11.72 -15.58
CA GLN A 41 6.93 -10.25 -15.69
C GLN A 41 6.92 -9.49 -14.35
N SER A 42 6.59 -10.15 -13.23
CA SER A 42 6.56 -9.50 -11.90
C SER A 42 7.97 -9.31 -11.35
N VAL A 43 8.84 -10.31 -11.50
CA VAL A 43 10.22 -10.30 -10.97
C VAL A 43 11.05 -9.19 -11.60
N GLN A 44 11.04 -9.07 -12.94
CA GLN A 44 11.84 -8.07 -13.66
C GLN A 44 11.44 -6.61 -13.33
N LYS A 45 10.17 -6.36 -12.99
CA LYS A 45 9.68 -5.02 -12.65
C LYS A 45 10.08 -4.62 -11.24
N GLU A 46 10.09 -5.57 -10.31
CA GLU A 46 10.51 -5.32 -8.93
C GLU A 46 11.99 -4.95 -8.87
N ASP A 47 12.86 -5.68 -9.58
CA ASP A 47 14.30 -5.38 -9.64
C ASP A 47 14.57 -3.99 -10.22
N ALA A 48 13.83 -3.58 -11.25
CA ALA A 48 13.96 -2.25 -11.83
C ALA A 48 13.59 -1.12 -10.86
N ILE A 49 12.64 -1.37 -9.93
CA ILE A 49 12.25 -0.40 -8.89
C ILE A 49 13.28 -0.38 -7.76
N LYS A 50 13.76 -1.55 -7.32
CA LYS A 50 14.82 -1.66 -6.30
C LYS A 50 16.12 -1.01 -6.73
N ASN A 51 16.50 -1.15 -8.01
CA ASN A 51 17.69 -0.48 -8.54
C ASN A 51 17.59 1.06 -8.52
N LYS A 52 16.37 1.62 -8.58
CA LYS A 52 16.15 3.07 -8.45
C LYS A 52 16.03 3.53 -6.99
N ASN A 53 15.75 2.61 -6.08
CA ASN A 53 15.50 2.87 -4.66
C ASN A 53 16.30 1.85 -3.84
N PRO A 54 17.63 2.04 -3.70
CA PRO A 54 18.51 1.03 -3.11
C PRO A 54 18.13 0.67 -1.68
N VAL A 55 17.50 1.59 -0.94
CA VAL A 55 16.93 1.33 0.40
C VAL A 55 16.01 0.10 0.43
N LEU A 56 15.35 -0.25 -0.67
CA LEU A 56 14.44 -1.40 -0.72
C LEU A 56 15.15 -2.75 -0.56
N TYR A 57 16.47 -2.81 -0.76
CA TYR A 57 17.27 -4.00 -0.46
C TYR A 57 17.51 -4.19 1.04
N ASP A 58 17.47 -3.11 1.81
CA ASP A 58 17.63 -3.12 3.27
C ASP A 58 16.29 -3.31 4.00
N LEU A 59 15.18 -3.42 3.26
CA LEU A 59 13.83 -3.61 3.80
C LEU A 59 13.34 -5.06 3.60
N PRO A 60 12.61 -5.63 4.59
CA PRO A 60 12.19 -5.00 5.84
C PRO A 60 13.36 -4.79 6.83
N TYR A 61 13.32 -3.68 7.54
CA TYR A 61 14.27 -3.36 8.61
C TYR A 61 13.53 -3.31 9.94
N GLU A 62 14.07 -3.96 10.97
CA GLU A 62 13.42 -4.06 12.28
C GLU A 62 14.43 -3.96 13.42
N ASN A 63 14.07 -3.24 14.47
CA ASN A 63 14.79 -3.18 15.73
C ASN A 63 13.81 -3.08 16.91
N SER A 64 14.32 -2.85 18.13
CA SER A 64 13.50 -2.72 19.34
C SER A 64 12.54 -1.52 19.36
N HIS A 65 12.74 -0.53 18.50
CA HIS A 65 11.99 0.73 18.49
C HIS A 65 10.98 0.80 17.36
N PHE A 66 11.30 0.23 16.20
CA PHE A 66 10.46 0.29 15.03
C PHE A 66 10.74 -0.82 14.01
N LYS A 67 9.79 -1.00 13.10
CA LYS A 67 9.88 -1.81 11.89
C LYS A 67 9.50 -0.96 10.67
N ILE A 68 10.22 -1.13 9.57
CA ILE A 68 9.95 -0.48 8.29
C ILE A 68 9.73 -1.57 7.24
N GLU A 69 8.58 -1.49 6.57
CA GLU A 69 8.21 -2.33 5.43
C GLU A 69 7.87 -1.44 4.24
N TYR A 70 7.78 -2.02 3.05
CA TYR A 70 7.30 -1.31 1.87
C TYR A 70 6.28 -2.13 1.09
N VAL A 71 5.39 -1.43 0.40
CA VAL A 71 4.50 -2.01 -0.61
C VAL A 71 4.61 -1.20 -1.90
N LEU A 72 4.57 -1.89 -3.03
CA LEU A 72 4.51 -1.26 -4.34
C LEU A 72 3.05 -0.99 -4.70
N LEU A 73 2.69 0.29 -4.81
CA LEU A 73 1.40 0.74 -5.30
C LEU A 73 1.45 0.86 -6.82
N ASN A 74 0.55 0.17 -7.51
CA ASN A 74 0.42 0.19 -8.98
C ASN A 74 1.74 -0.10 -9.74
N ASN A 75 2.67 -0.85 -9.14
CA ASN A 75 4.01 -1.15 -9.68
C ASN A 75 4.85 0.09 -10.03
N LYS A 76 4.60 1.23 -9.40
CA LYS A 76 5.32 2.49 -9.69
C LYS A 76 5.63 3.30 -8.45
N ASP A 77 4.70 3.37 -7.51
CA ASP A 77 4.86 4.17 -6.30
C ASP A 77 5.20 3.27 -5.12
N ILE A 78 6.05 3.79 -4.22
CA ILE A 78 6.46 3.07 -3.00
C ILE A 78 5.70 3.68 -1.83
N GLN A 79 5.01 2.85 -1.05
CA GLN A 79 4.49 3.23 0.26
C GLN A 79 5.29 2.52 1.34
N TYR A 80 5.92 3.32 2.22
CA TYR A 80 6.59 2.83 3.41
C TYR A 80 5.58 2.68 4.55
N SER A 81 5.64 1.56 5.26
CA SER A 81 4.83 1.31 6.45
C SER A 81 5.77 1.21 7.64
N ILE A 82 5.63 2.12 8.61
CA ILE A 82 6.47 2.19 9.80
C ILE A 82 5.64 1.78 11.01
N THR A 83 6.02 0.68 11.67
CA THR A 83 5.45 0.28 12.97
C THR A 83 6.36 0.75 14.09
N LEU A 84 5.81 1.37 15.13
CA LEU A 84 6.55 1.95 16.25
C LEU A 84 6.23 1.20 17.55
N TYR A 85 7.26 0.79 18.29
CA TYR A 85 7.16 -0.12 19.44
C TYR A 85 7.36 0.60 20.78
N GLY A 86 6.42 1.49 21.14
CA GLY A 86 6.41 2.13 22.45
C GLY A 86 5.91 1.19 23.55
N ILE A 87 6.44 1.36 24.76
CA ILE A 87 6.10 0.52 25.91
C ILE A 87 5.04 1.22 26.78
N LEU A 88 3.89 0.58 26.96
CA LEU A 88 2.81 1.04 27.84
C LEU A 88 2.33 -0.11 28.73
N ASN A 89 2.93 -0.25 29.91
CA ASN A 89 2.56 -1.32 30.86
C ASN A 89 1.44 -0.89 31.81
N ARG A 90 1.30 0.42 32.08
CA ARG A 90 0.30 0.98 32.98
C ARG A 90 -0.22 2.33 32.49
N PRO A 91 -1.47 2.73 32.79
CA PRO A 91 -2.07 3.97 32.30
C PRO A 91 -1.28 5.25 32.64
N GLU A 92 -0.67 5.31 33.82
CA GLU A 92 0.15 6.46 34.26
C GLU A 92 1.40 6.69 33.41
N GLN A 93 1.82 5.70 32.62
CA GLN A 93 2.97 5.78 31.72
C GLN A 93 2.64 6.37 30.35
N TYR A 94 1.38 6.75 30.11
CA TYR A 94 0.93 7.21 28.79
C TYR A 94 1.75 8.39 28.25
N SER A 95 2.14 9.35 29.10
CA SER A 95 3.00 10.47 28.68
C SER A 95 4.34 9.98 28.15
N SER A 96 5.01 9.07 28.87
CA SER A 96 6.29 8.50 28.45
C SER A 96 6.16 7.64 27.19
N TYR A 97 5.04 6.93 27.02
CA TYR A 97 4.73 6.20 25.78
C TYR A 97 4.64 7.17 24.59
N VAL A 98 3.93 8.29 24.73
CA VAL A 98 3.81 9.30 23.66
C VAL A 98 5.18 9.87 23.28
N GLU A 99 6.03 10.16 24.26
CA GLU A 99 7.41 10.63 24.03
C GLU A 99 8.27 9.58 23.31
N GLN A 100 8.20 8.31 23.74
CA GLN A 100 8.91 7.21 23.09
C GLN A 100 8.51 7.10 21.61
N ILE A 101 7.21 7.10 21.31
CA ILE A 101 6.79 6.96 19.92
C ILE A 101 7.21 8.18 19.08
N LYS A 102 7.17 9.40 19.64
CA LYS A 102 7.70 10.60 18.95
C LYS A 102 9.19 10.45 18.64
N GLN A 103 9.98 9.94 19.58
CA GLN A 103 11.39 9.67 19.38
C GLN A 103 11.60 8.58 18.30
N TYR A 104 10.94 7.44 18.41
CA TYR A 104 11.09 6.32 17.48
C TYR A 104 10.66 6.68 16.06
N LYS A 105 9.65 7.55 15.92
CA LYS A 105 9.27 8.14 14.63
C LYS A 105 10.43 8.92 14.01
N GLN A 106 11.12 9.75 14.79
CA GLN A 106 12.28 10.49 14.28
C GLN A 106 13.42 9.55 13.91
N GLU A 107 13.70 8.53 14.70
CA GLU A 107 14.73 7.53 14.40
C GLU A 107 14.44 6.78 13.08
N ALA A 108 13.19 6.37 12.85
CA ALA A 108 12.78 5.72 11.62
C ALA A 108 12.90 6.65 10.39
N LEU A 109 12.56 7.94 10.55
CA LEU A 109 12.74 8.94 9.50
C LEU A 109 14.21 9.22 9.21
N THR A 110 15.05 9.26 10.25
CA THR A 110 16.50 9.40 10.11
C THR A 110 17.08 8.20 9.36
N PHE A 111 16.64 6.96 9.67
CA PHE A 111 17.05 5.77 8.92
C PHE A 111 16.74 5.92 7.43
N LEU A 112 15.48 6.22 7.07
CA LEU A 112 15.07 6.37 5.67
C LEU A 112 15.83 7.50 4.97
N SER A 113 16.01 8.64 5.65
CA SER A 113 16.74 9.78 5.09
C SER A 113 18.21 9.47 4.85
N ASN A 114 18.88 8.77 5.78
CA ASN A 114 20.25 8.32 5.63
C ASN A 114 20.40 7.30 4.49
N SER A 115 19.35 6.53 4.19
CA SER A 115 19.28 5.63 3.03
C SER A 115 18.88 6.32 1.73
N GLY A 116 18.81 7.67 1.71
CA GLY A 116 18.56 8.47 0.51
C GLY A 116 17.09 8.74 0.18
N VAL A 117 16.16 8.41 1.07
CA VAL A 117 14.74 8.71 0.89
C VAL A 117 14.42 10.14 1.33
N ASP A 118 13.79 10.93 0.45
CA ASP A 118 13.21 12.22 0.83
C ASP A 118 11.92 12.00 1.64
N THR A 119 12.05 11.98 2.97
CA THR A 119 10.95 11.68 3.89
C THR A 119 9.84 12.75 3.88
N THR A 120 10.09 13.93 3.32
CA THR A 120 9.09 15.00 3.18
C THR A 120 8.14 14.78 2.01
N LYS A 121 8.55 13.96 1.03
CA LYS A 121 7.77 13.62 -0.18
C LYS A 121 7.34 12.15 -0.22
N ALA A 122 7.95 11.31 0.61
CA ALA A 122 7.64 9.90 0.67
C ALA A 122 6.22 9.63 1.16
N ASN A 123 5.57 8.61 0.59
CA ASN A 123 4.29 8.10 1.07
C ASN A 123 4.55 7.18 2.26
N ILE A 124 4.44 7.72 3.47
CA ILE A 124 4.73 7.00 4.72
C ILE A 124 3.44 6.84 5.52
N LYS A 125 3.14 5.60 5.93
CA LYS A 125 2.11 5.28 6.93
C LYS A 125 2.77 4.89 8.25
N TYR A 126 2.15 5.27 9.36
CA TYR A 126 2.65 4.99 10.70
C TYR A 126 1.65 4.09 11.43
N SER A 127 2.14 3.16 12.23
CA SER A 127 1.32 2.42 13.17
C SER A 127 2.01 2.50 14.54
N PRO A 128 1.40 3.14 15.55
CA PRO A 128 0.06 3.76 15.54
C PRO A 128 -0.05 5.06 14.71
N ASP A 129 -1.23 5.28 14.10
CA ASP A 129 -1.50 6.41 13.16
C ASP A 129 -1.62 7.79 13.85
N ASN A 130 -2.01 7.83 15.12
CA ASN A 130 -2.44 9.05 15.81
C ASN A 130 -1.53 9.38 17.01
N ILE A 131 -0.38 9.98 16.74
CA ILE A 131 0.44 10.60 17.78
C ILE A 131 0.80 12.00 17.29
N GLN A 132 -0.06 12.95 17.64
CA GLN A 132 0.13 14.39 17.44
C GLN A 132 1.09 14.95 18.51
#